data_AF-A0A0Q6MLD9-F1
#
_entry.id   AF-A0A0Q6MLD9-F1
#
_cell.length_a   1.000
_cell.length_b   1.000
_cell.length_c   1.000
_cell.angle_alpha   90.00
_cell.angle_beta   90.00
_cell.angle_gamma   90.00
#
_symmetry.space_group_name_H-M   'P 1'
#
loop_
_entity.id
_entity.type
_entity.pdbx_description
1 polymer ?
#
loop_
_entity_poly.entity_id
_entity_poly.type
_entity_poly.pdbx_seq_one_letter_code
_entity_poly.pdbx_strand_id
1 'polypeptide(L)'
;MLDGEGLDSAATAQEYNRAARVLTGWIRDADYLDPSGEPLPVQFDGERSFATLVKRYSGDMPARAVLDELLRVGAIGRREDGLIEPLQRAYVPQAGVLEKLSILGRDTSDLIDTIDHNIQHGSTDPRYQRKVMYDSIPSRDLGAFRKLSAAKAQALLETLDGWLAAHDVDDVPGQLPVPRSRVGLGIYYFEEPVTAPDTPRGST
;
A
#
# COMPACT_ATOMS: atom_id res chain seq x y z
N MET A 1 -9.48 -1.15 -27.37
CA MET A 1 -8.76 0.13 -27.13
C MET A 1 -8.96 0.47 -25.66
N LEU A 2 -8.20 -0.18 -24.78
CA LEU A 2 -8.24 -0.02 -23.32
C LEU A 2 -6.84 -0.33 -22.80
N ASP A 3 -5.88 0.57 -23.03
CA ASP A 3 -4.46 0.42 -22.63
C ASP A 3 -3.95 1.64 -21.85
N GLY A 4 -4.81 2.32 -21.09
CA GLY A 4 -4.47 3.62 -20.47
C GLY A 4 -4.23 3.63 -18.96
N GLU A 5 -4.95 2.82 -18.18
CA GLU A 5 -5.09 3.09 -16.73
C GLU A 5 -4.03 2.42 -15.82
N GLY A 6 -3.32 1.39 -16.29
CA GLY A 6 -2.34 0.65 -15.48
C GLY A 6 -0.96 1.31 -15.33
N LEU A 7 -0.54 2.12 -16.31
CA LEU A 7 0.77 2.78 -16.31
C LEU A 7 0.77 4.03 -15.42
N ASP A 8 -0.37 4.72 -15.34
CA ASP A 8 -0.53 5.98 -14.61
C ASP A 8 -0.44 5.76 -13.09
N SER A 9 -1.00 4.66 -12.59
CA SER A 9 -0.94 4.31 -11.17
C SER A 9 0.48 3.95 -10.69
N ALA A 10 1.28 3.29 -11.52
CA ALA A 10 2.65 2.91 -11.18
C ALA A 10 3.59 4.14 -11.23
N ALA A 11 3.41 5.02 -12.23
CA ALA A 11 4.11 6.28 -12.33
C ALA A 11 3.79 7.20 -11.14
N THR A 12 2.51 7.34 -10.79
CA THR A 12 2.06 8.14 -9.63
C THR A 12 2.64 7.63 -8.31
N ALA A 13 2.70 6.30 -8.11
CA ALA A 13 3.31 5.71 -6.91
C ALA A 13 4.83 5.96 -6.85
N GLN A 14 5.51 5.93 -7.99
CA GLN A 14 6.95 6.21 -8.07
C GLN A 14 7.28 7.68 -7.83
N GLU A 15 6.48 8.59 -8.37
CA GLU A 15 6.58 10.04 -8.14
C GLU A 15 6.35 10.38 -6.67
N TYR A 16 5.34 9.78 -6.04
CA TYR A 16 5.07 9.96 -4.62
C TYR A 16 6.23 9.46 -3.74
N ASN A 17 6.79 8.29 -4.04
CA ASN A 17 7.92 7.73 -3.31
C ASN A 17 9.17 8.66 -3.39
N ARG A 18 9.33 9.37 -4.50
CA ARG A 18 10.42 10.34 -4.69
C ARG A 18 10.16 11.64 -3.92
N ALA A 19 8.95 12.19 -3.93
CA ALA A 19 8.59 13.36 -3.13
C ALA A 19 8.79 13.12 -1.62
N ALA A 20 8.38 11.93 -1.14
CA ALA A 20 8.64 11.45 0.21
C ALA A 20 10.13 11.44 0.59
N ARG A 21 11.00 11.03 -0.33
CA ARG A 21 12.46 11.02 -0.13
C ARG A 21 13.03 12.43 -0.01
N VAL A 22 12.54 13.38 -0.82
CA VAL A 22 12.96 14.79 -0.73
C VAL A 22 12.64 15.38 0.63
N LEU A 23 11.42 15.17 1.13
CA LEU A 23 11.00 15.67 2.44
C LEU A 23 11.77 15.00 3.58
N THR A 24 12.01 13.68 3.49
CA THR A 24 12.82 12.95 4.48
C THR A 24 14.27 13.43 4.49
N GLY A 25 14.84 13.70 3.31
CA GLY A 25 16.16 14.30 3.16
C GLY A 25 16.22 15.67 3.82
N TRP A 26 15.25 16.55 3.53
CA TRP A 26 15.18 17.88 4.14
C TRP A 26 15.14 17.86 5.68
N ILE A 27 14.41 16.89 6.27
CA ILE A 27 14.29 16.77 7.73
C ILE A 27 15.55 16.20 8.40
N ARG A 28 16.48 15.60 7.65
CA ARG A 28 17.62 14.86 8.22
C ARG A 28 18.99 15.37 7.77
N ASP A 29 19.05 16.08 6.66
CA ASP A 29 20.28 16.53 6.04
C ASP A 29 20.83 17.75 6.79
N ALA A 30 22.00 17.60 7.41
CA ALA A 30 22.64 18.64 8.21
C ALA A 30 22.86 19.96 7.45
N ASP A 31 22.95 19.93 6.11
CA ASP A 31 23.04 21.15 5.29
C ASP A 31 21.74 22.00 5.35
N TYR A 32 20.61 21.36 5.68
CA TYR A 32 19.27 21.94 5.72
C TYR A 32 18.69 21.99 7.13
N LEU A 33 19.51 21.73 8.15
CA LEU A 33 19.11 21.86 9.56
C LEU A 33 19.75 23.10 10.19
N ASP A 34 19.04 23.68 11.14
CA ASP A 34 19.57 24.68 12.04
C ASP A 34 20.40 24.04 13.17
N PRO A 35 21.11 24.83 14.00
CA PRO A 35 21.91 24.29 15.11
C PRO A 35 21.11 23.52 16.17
N SER A 36 19.79 23.67 16.21
CA SER A 36 18.89 22.92 17.10
C SER A 36 18.37 21.62 16.49
N GLY A 37 18.72 21.33 15.23
CA GLY A 37 18.29 20.16 14.49
C GLY A 37 16.96 20.34 13.75
N GLU A 38 16.48 21.58 13.60
CA GLU A 38 15.22 21.88 12.94
C GLU A 38 15.40 22.20 11.45
N PRO A 39 14.48 21.77 10.57
CA PRO A 39 14.58 22.05 9.15
C PRO A 39 14.53 23.56 8.85
N LEU A 40 15.53 24.03 8.10
CA LEU A 40 15.59 25.40 7.63
C LEU A 40 14.58 25.61 6.48
N PRO A 41 13.82 26.73 6.49
CA PRO A 41 13.10 27.20 5.32
C PRO A 41 14.07 27.54 4.19
N VAL A 42 13.70 27.22 2.95
CA VAL A 42 14.58 27.42 1.78
C VAL A 42 13.87 28.14 0.65
N GLN A 43 14.65 28.79 -0.21
CA GLN A 43 14.15 29.32 -1.48
C GLN A 43 13.90 28.18 -2.48
N PHE A 44 13.13 28.46 -3.54
CA PHE A 44 12.91 27.48 -4.60
C PHE A 44 14.21 27.09 -5.33
N ASP A 45 15.08 28.05 -5.60
CA ASP A 45 16.35 27.88 -6.32
C ASP A 45 17.52 28.55 -5.58
N GLY A 46 18.76 28.22 -5.94
CA GLY A 46 19.99 28.68 -5.27
C GLY A 46 20.81 27.55 -4.65
N GLU A 47 21.88 27.91 -3.93
CA GLU A 47 22.91 26.97 -3.43
C GLU A 47 22.42 26.03 -2.31
N ARG A 48 21.45 26.49 -1.51
CA ARG A 48 20.76 25.72 -0.46
C ARG A 48 19.25 25.91 -0.62
N SER A 49 18.69 25.26 -1.63
CA SER A 49 17.32 25.49 -2.11
C SER A 49 16.50 24.20 -2.19
N PHE A 50 15.21 24.37 -2.47
CA PHE A 50 14.32 23.23 -2.74
C PHE A 50 14.78 22.47 -4.00
N ALA A 51 15.22 23.16 -5.05
CA ALA A 51 15.73 22.53 -6.27
C ALA A 51 16.97 21.66 -5.99
N THR A 52 17.88 22.11 -5.11
CA THR A 52 19.05 21.30 -4.73
C THR A 52 18.67 20.09 -3.87
N LEU A 53 17.65 20.20 -3.00
CA LEU A 53 17.07 19.05 -2.30
C LEU A 53 16.46 18.03 -3.26
N VAL A 54 15.64 18.50 -4.21
CA VAL A 54 15.01 17.65 -5.24
C VAL A 54 16.07 16.90 -6.03
N LYS A 55 17.10 17.61 -6.51
CA LYS A 55 18.21 17.01 -7.27
C LYS A 55 18.96 15.96 -6.46
N ARG A 56 19.18 16.23 -5.16
CA ARG A 56 19.89 15.32 -4.24
C ARG A 56 19.09 14.05 -3.94
N TYR A 57 17.76 14.14 -3.83
CA TYR A 57 16.94 13.06 -3.25
C TYR A 57 15.88 12.44 -4.19
N SER A 58 15.59 13.01 -5.36
CA SER A 58 14.57 12.51 -6.30
C SER A 58 15.09 12.13 -7.71
N GLY A 59 16.37 12.41 -7.99
CA GLY A 59 16.98 12.20 -9.32
C GLY A 59 16.53 13.25 -10.34
N ASP A 60 16.16 12.81 -11.54
CA ASP A 60 15.81 13.68 -12.69
C ASP A 60 14.37 14.25 -12.63
N MET A 61 13.73 14.25 -11.47
CA MET A 61 12.36 14.78 -11.38
C MET A 61 12.36 16.32 -11.40
N PRO A 62 11.46 16.97 -12.16
CA PRO A 62 11.36 18.43 -12.14
C PRO A 62 11.01 18.95 -10.75
N ALA A 63 11.80 19.89 -10.22
CA ALA A 63 11.56 20.48 -8.89
C ALA A 63 10.18 21.11 -8.73
N ARG A 64 9.60 21.65 -9.82
CA ARG A 64 8.21 22.13 -9.81
C ARG A 64 7.20 21.02 -9.53
N ALA A 65 7.35 19.86 -10.16
CA ALA A 65 6.42 18.75 -9.98
C ALA A 65 6.45 18.24 -8.53
N VAL A 66 7.65 18.10 -7.95
CA VAL A 66 7.80 17.69 -6.54
C VAL A 66 7.22 18.75 -5.59
N LEU A 67 7.41 20.02 -5.89
CA LEU A 67 6.87 21.12 -5.09
C LEU A 67 5.34 21.10 -5.08
N ASP A 68 4.74 21.00 -6.26
CA ASP A 68 3.29 21.01 -6.42
C ASP A 68 2.65 19.81 -5.71
N GLU A 69 3.26 18.64 -5.79
CA GLU A 69 2.81 17.45 -5.08
C GLU A 69 2.90 17.60 -3.55
N LEU A 70 4.04 18.06 -3.02
CA LEU A 70 4.22 18.23 -1.58
C LEU A 70 3.31 19.32 -0.99
N LEU A 71 2.98 20.35 -1.76
CA LEU A 71 1.96 21.35 -1.41
C LEU A 71 0.56 20.73 -1.44
N ARG A 72 0.23 19.95 -2.48
CA ARG A 72 -1.08 19.29 -2.64
C ARG A 72 -1.41 18.37 -1.47
N VAL A 73 -0.42 17.62 -0.96
CA VAL A 73 -0.60 16.74 0.20
C VAL A 73 -0.42 17.44 1.55
N GLY A 74 -0.17 18.76 1.56
CA GLY A 74 -0.03 19.58 2.77
C GLY A 74 1.21 19.27 3.60
N ALA A 75 2.25 18.68 3.00
CA ALA A 75 3.46 18.28 3.71
C ALA A 75 4.47 19.45 3.85
N ILE A 76 4.39 20.43 2.95
CA ILE A 76 5.16 21.68 2.98
C ILE A 76 4.23 22.87 2.79
N GLY A 77 4.69 24.05 3.17
CA GLY A 77 4.00 25.31 3.03
C GLY A 77 4.89 26.36 2.37
N ARG A 78 4.26 27.43 1.86
CA ARG A 78 4.95 28.65 1.47
C ARG A 78 4.67 29.74 2.48
N ARG A 79 5.72 30.36 2.99
CA ARG A 79 5.67 31.53 3.84
C ARG A 79 5.35 32.78 3.04
N GLU A 80 4.95 33.84 3.74
CA GLU A 80 4.70 35.16 3.16
C GLU A 80 5.95 35.79 2.52
N ASP A 81 7.14 35.45 3.04
CA ASP A 81 8.44 35.87 2.50
C ASP A 81 8.90 35.07 1.26
N GLY A 82 8.08 34.11 0.80
CA GLY A 82 8.36 33.28 -0.36
C GLY A 82 9.24 32.05 -0.08
N LEU A 83 9.66 31.84 1.17
CA LEU A 83 10.38 30.62 1.56
C LEU A 83 9.42 29.43 1.64
N ILE A 84 9.96 28.26 1.36
CA ILE A 84 9.27 26.98 1.45
C ILE A 84 9.74 26.31 2.74
N GLU A 85 8.80 25.76 3.51
CA GLU A 85 9.11 25.08 4.77
C GLU A 85 8.30 23.78 4.94
N PRO A 86 8.83 22.77 5.65
CA PRO A 86 8.05 21.61 6.03
C PRO A 86 7.03 21.97 7.11
N LEU A 87 5.77 21.53 6.94
CA LEU A 87 4.69 21.78 7.90
C LEU A 87 4.59 20.69 8.99
N GLN A 88 5.27 19.55 8.80
CA GLN A 88 5.31 18.45 9.76
C GLN A 88 6.74 17.96 9.99
N ARG A 89 7.15 17.89 11.27
CA ARG A 89 8.46 17.36 11.72
C ARG A 89 8.64 15.86 11.45
N ALA A 90 7.54 15.15 11.23
CA ALA A 90 7.54 13.76 10.83
C ALA A 90 6.62 13.65 9.61
N TYR A 91 7.20 13.66 8.42
CA TYR A 91 6.56 12.96 7.32
C TYR A 91 6.53 11.48 7.73
N VAL A 92 5.41 11.03 8.29
CA VAL A 92 5.13 9.61 8.40
C VAL A 92 4.94 9.17 6.96
N PRO A 93 5.85 8.36 6.40
CA PRO A 93 5.69 7.97 5.02
C PRO A 93 4.35 7.26 4.89
N GLN A 94 3.50 7.80 4.01
CA GLN A 94 2.46 6.99 3.38
C GLN A 94 3.09 5.84 2.57
N ALA A 95 4.39 5.53 2.67
CA ALA A 95 4.87 4.20 2.31
C ALA A 95 3.94 3.14 2.92
N GLY A 96 3.53 3.29 4.19
CA GLY A 96 2.52 2.41 4.77
C GLY A 96 1.14 2.51 4.13
N VAL A 97 0.70 3.66 3.62
CA VAL A 97 -0.65 3.82 3.02
C VAL A 97 -0.66 3.40 1.55
N LEU A 98 0.33 3.79 0.75
CA LEU A 98 0.50 3.35 -0.64
C LEU A 98 0.87 1.88 -0.74
N GLU A 99 1.68 1.36 0.17
CA GLU A 99 1.91 -0.10 0.27
C GLU A 99 0.62 -0.81 0.66
N LYS A 100 -0.14 -0.28 1.63
CA LYS A 100 -1.49 -0.80 1.95
C LYS A 100 -2.46 -0.68 0.78
N LEU A 101 -2.40 0.38 -0.02
CA LEU A 101 -3.24 0.56 -1.21
C LEU A 101 -2.80 -0.37 -2.34
N SER A 102 -1.50 -0.64 -2.48
CA SER A 102 -0.96 -1.61 -3.42
C SER A 102 -1.31 -3.04 -3.01
N ILE A 103 -1.26 -3.36 -1.72
CA ILE A 103 -1.73 -4.63 -1.16
C ILE A 103 -3.24 -4.73 -1.39
N LEU A 104 -4.02 -3.70 -1.04
CA LEU A 104 -5.47 -3.66 -1.27
C LEU A 104 -5.80 -3.90 -2.75
N GLY A 105 -5.15 -3.19 -3.67
CA GLY A 105 -5.38 -3.32 -5.10
C GLY A 105 -5.05 -4.72 -5.61
N ARG A 106 -3.89 -5.27 -5.22
CA ARG A 106 -3.48 -6.62 -5.61
C ARG A 106 -4.39 -7.70 -5.03
N ASP A 107 -4.62 -7.69 -3.72
CA ASP A 107 -5.42 -8.71 -3.04
C ASP A 107 -6.88 -8.67 -3.50
N THR A 108 -7.42 -7.47 -3.75
CA THR A 108 -8.78 -7.31 -4.31
C THR A 108 -8.84 -7.83 -5.75
N SER A 109 -7.86 -7.50 -6.59
CA SER A 109 -7.79 -8.01 -7.96
C SER A 109 -7.72 -9.53 -7.97
N ASP A 110 -6.80 -10.12 -7.19
CA ASP A 110 -6.62 -11.57 -7.11
C ASP A 110 -7.92 -12.29 -6.65
N LEU A 111 -8.68 -11.67 -5.73
CA LEU A 111 -9.99 -12.18 -5.30
C LEU A 111 -11.04 -12.10 -6.43
N ILE A 112 -11.15 -10.95 -7.10
CA ILE A 112 -12.11 -10.76 -8.20
C ILE A 112 -11.79 -11.70 -9.37
N ASP A 113 -10.52 -11.83 -9.74
CA ASP A 113 -10.06 -12.74 -10.79
C ASP A 113 -10.35 -14.20 -10.43
N THR A 114 -10.27 -14.55 -9.15
CA THR A 114 -10.64 -15.89 -8.66
C THR A 114 -12.15 -16.14 -8.75
N ILE A 115 -12.98 -15.14 -8.43
CA ILE A 115 -14.44 -15.20 -8.60
C ILE A 115 -14.77 -15.36 -10.08
N ASP A 116 -14.22 -14.51 -10.95
CA ASP A 116 -14.47 -14.52 -12.38
C ASP A 116 -14.05 -15.86 -13.02
N HIS A 117 -12.86 -16.37 -12.70
CA HIS A 117 -12.41 -17.68 -13.15
C HIS A 117 -13.38 -18.79 -12.74
N ASN A 118 -13.88 -18.77 -11.51
CA ASN A 118 -14.82 -19.77 -11.03
C ASN A 118 -16.20 -19.66 -11.68
N ILE A 119 -16.64 -18.47 -12.05
CA ILE A 119 -17.87 -18.27 -12.83
C ILE A 119 -17.72 -18.89 -14.22
N GLN A 120 -16.58 -18.68 -14.88
CA GLN A 120 -16.35 -19.12 -16.25
C GLN A 120 -15.97 -20.61 -16.36
N HIS A 121 -15.21 -21.15 -15.41
CA HIS A 121 -14.56 -22.47 -15.49
C HIS A 121 -14.92 -23.41 -14.33
N GLY A 122 -15.81 -23.02 -13.42
CA GLY A 122 -16.02 -23.71 -12.14
C GLY A 122 -16.51 -25.16 -12.23
N SER A 123 -17.05 -25.60 -13.37
CA SER A 123 -17.44 -27.00 -13.58
C SER A 123 -16.26 -27.94 -13.86
N THR A 124 -15.13 -27.41 -14.34
CA THR A 124 -14.00 -28.22 -14.84
C THR A 124 -12.68 -27.90 -14.15
N ASP A 125 -12.44 -26.64 -13.80
CA ASP A 125 -11.20 -26.18 -13.16
C ASP A 125 -11.48 -25.07 -12.14
N PRO A 126 -12.11 -25.39 -11.00
CA PRO A 126 -12.40 -24.39 -9.97
C PRO A 126 -11.14 -24.05 -9.17
N ARG A 127 -10.86 -22.75 -9.05
CA ARG A 127 -9.93 -22.22 -8.04
C ARG A 127 -10.55 -22.32 -6.65
N TYR A 128 -9.72 -22.59 -5.64
CA TYR A 128 -10.19 -22.70 -4.26
C TYR A 128 -10.76 -21.36 -3.76
N GLN A 129 -12.05 -21.35 -3.45
CA GLN A 129 -12.75 -20.18 -2.91
C GLN A 129 -13.78 -20.65 -1.88
N ARG A 130 -13.49 -20.46 -0.59
CA ARG A 130 -14.37 -20.86 0.51
C ARG A 130 -14.35 -19.81 1.62
N LYS A 131 -15.45 -19.71 2.34
CA LYS A 131 -15.64 -18.81 3.49
C LYS A 131 -16.44 -19.53 4.57
N VAL A 132 -16.10 -19.25 5.83
CA VAL A 132 -16.90 -19.61 7.00
C VAL A 132 -17.50 -18.33 7.58
N MET A 133 -18.79 -18.33 7.90
CA MET A 133 -19.53 -17.13 8.34
C MET A 133 -20.75 -17.53 9.16
N TYR A 134 -21.03 -16.77 10.22
CA TYR A 134 -22.19 -16.94 11.10
C TYR A 134 -22.67 -15.55 11.57
N ASP A 135 -23.98 -15.30 11.55
CA ASP A 135 -24.56 -13.98 11.85
C ASP A 135 -24.90 -13.78 13.34
N SER A 136 -24.77 -14.81 14.16
CA SER A 136 -25.27 -14.83 15.55
C SER A 136 -24.21 -15.26 16.56
N ILE A 137 -22.96 -14.82 16.36
CA ILE A 137 -21.89 -15.02 17.33
C ILE A 137 -21.98 -13.95 18.42
N PRO A 138 -22.12 -14.33 19.71
CA PRO A 138 -22.14 -13.37 20.81
C PRO A 138 -20.85 -12.55 20.85
N SER A 139 -20.95 -11.23 21.12
CA SER A 139 -19.79 -10.33 21.14
C SER A 139 -18.70 -10.76 22.14
N ARG A 140 -19.08 -11.44 23.22
CA ARG A 140 -18.15 -12.01 24.21
C ARG A 140 -17.21 -13.08 23.63
N ASP A 141 -17.62 -13.77 22.57
CA ASP A 141 -16.86 -14.88 21.98
C ASP A 141 -15.90 -14.40 20.88
N LEU A 142 -16.08 -13.16 20.38
CA LEU A 142 -15.25 -12.59 19.31
C LEU A 142 -13.76 -12.53 19.70
N GLY A 143 -13.45 -12.20 20.95
CA GLY A 143 -12.05 -12.14 21.43
C GLY A 143 -11.35 -13.50 21.38
N ALA A 144 -12.06 -14.58 21.70
CA ALA A 144 -11.54 -15.94 21.62
C ALA A 144 -11.38 -16.37 20.15
N PHE A 145 -12.36 -16.06 19.31
CA PHE A 145 -12.32 -16.41 17.89
C PHE A 145 -11.20 -15.68 17.14
N ARG A 146 -10.99 -14.37 17.36
CA ARG A 146 -9.87 -13.61 16.76
C ARG A 146 -8.51 -14.26 17.02
N LYS A 147 -8.27 -14.73 18.24
CA LYS A 147 -7.02 -15.42 18.61
C LYS A 147 -6.89 -16.77 17.91
N LEU A 148 -7.98 -17.54 17.91
CA LEU A 148 -8.02 -18.86 17.26
C LEU A 148 -7.78 -18.75 15.74
N SER A 149 -8.51 -17.87 15.07
CA SER A 149 -8.44 -17.69 13.62
C SER A 149 -7.08 -17.16 13.18
N ALA A 150 -6.53 -16.16 13.88
CA ALA A 150 -5.19 -15.64 13.59
C ALA A 150 -4.10 -16.71 13.73
N ALA A 151 -4.12 -17.50 14.80
CA ALA A 151 -3.13 -18.56 15.01
C ALA A 151 -3.21 -19.66 13.93
N LYS A 152 -4.43 -20.05 13.54
CA LYS A 152 -4.63 -21.06 12.49
C LYS A 152 -4.27 -20.53 11.09
N ALA A 153 -4.61 -19.28 10.79
CA ALA A 153 -4.27 -18.64 9.52
C ALA A 153 -2.75 -18.49 9.37
N GLN A 154 -2.07 -17.99 10.40
CA GLN A 154 -0.61 -17.83 10.41
C GLN A 154 0.10 -19.17 10.16
N ALA A 155 -0.26 -20.21 10.90
CA ALA A 155 0.35 -21.53 10.75
C ALA A 155 0.16 -22.12 9.33
N LEU A 156 -0.99 -21.86 8.70
CA LEU A 156 -1.23 -22.27 7.32
C LEU A 156 -0.34 -21.48 6.34
N LEU A 157 -0.27 -20.16 6.49
CA LEU A 157 0.56 -19.31 5.63
C LEU A 157 2.04 -19.71 5.73
N GLU A 158 2.56 -19.94 6.94
CA GLU A 158 3.94 -20.40 7.15
C GLU A 158 4.21 -21.76 6.50
N THR A 159 3.24 -22.69 6.58
CA THR A 159 3.35 -24.01 5.93
C THR A 159 3.43 -23.88 4.41
N LEU A 160 2.59 -23.02 3.83
CA LEU A 160 2.53 -22.82 2.38
C LEU A 160 3.72 -22.01 1.87
N ASP A 161 4.17 -21.01 2.62
CA ASP A 161 5.38 -20.23 2.33
C ASP A 161 6.60 -21.14 2.26
N GLY A 162 6.80 -22.00 3.28
CA GLY A 162 7.89 -22.97 3.27
C GLY A 162 7.83 -23.94 2.09
N TRP A 163 6.63 -24.36 1.69
CA TRP A 163 6.46 -25.19 0.50
C TRP A 163 6.78 -24.42 -0.79
N LEU A 164 6.25 -23.21 -0.96
CA LEU A 164 6.48 -22.37 -2.14
C LEU A 164 7.96 -22.00 -2.28
N ALA A 165 8.62 -21.58 -1.20
CA ALA A 165 10.03 -21.25 -1.19
C ALA A 165 10.92 -22.44 -1.59
N ALA A 166 10.55 -23.67 -1.20
CA ALA A 166 11.28 -24.88 -1.61
C ALA A 166 11.07 -25.25 -3.09
N HIS A 167 10.02 -24.74 -3.73
CA HIS A 167 9.68 -25.02 -5.14
C HIS A 167 9.88 -23.79 -6.05
N ASP A 168 10.22 -22.63 -5.51
CA ASP A 168 10.62 -21.44 -6.24
C ASP A 168 12.10 -21.51 -6.60
N VAL A 169 12.40 -22.35 -7.59
CA VAL A 169 13.76 -22.58 -8.08
C VAL A 169 14.02 -21.77 -9.34
N ASP A 170 15.24 -21.25 -9.47
CA ASP A 170 15.72 -20.61 -10.69
C ASP A 170 15.90 -21.63 -11.83
N ASP A 171 15.87 -21.16 -13.07
CA ASP A 171 16.16 -22.00 -14.21
C ASP A 171 17.60 -22.50 -14.19
N VAL A 172 17.79 -23.78 -14.50
CA VAL A 172 19.13 -24.37 -14.62
C VAL A 172 19.72 -24.00 -15.99
N PRO A 173 20.92 -23.38 -16.04
CA PRO A 173 21.55 -23.03 -17.31
C PRO A 173 21.73 -24.25 -18.22
N GLY A 174 21.23 -24.16 -19.45
CA GLY A 174 21.34 -25.22 -20.46
C GLY A 174 20.15 -26.17 -20.54
N GLN A 175 19.09 -25.96 -19.74
CA GLN A 175 17.80 -26.65 -19.90
C GLN A 175 16.77 -25.74 -20.57
N LEU A 176 15.75 -26.36 -21.17
CA LEU A 176 14.61 -25.64 -21.73
C LEU A 176 13.84 -24.93 -20.61
N PRO A 177 13.38 -23.67 -20.82
CA PRO A 177 12.60 -22.95 -19.83
C PRO A 177 11.33 -23.71 -19.46
N VAL A 178 11.05 -23.83 -18.16
CA VAL A 178 9.82 -24.44 -17.67
C VAL A 178 8.75 -23.35 -17.53
N PRO A 179 7.50 -23.57 -17.99
CA PRO A 179 6.42 -22.61 -17.80
C PRO A 179 6.22 -22.30 -16.31
N ARG A 180 6.22 -21.01 -15.94
CA ARG A 180 6.03 -20.54 -14.57
C ARG A 180 4.62 -19.97 -14.38
N SER A 181 4.11 -20.09 -13.16
CA SER A 181 2.82 -19.52 -12.74
C SER A 181 3.00 -18.70 -11.47
N ARG A 182 2.35 -17.55 -11.39
CA ARG A 182 2.19 -16.82 -10.13
C ARG A 182 1.09 -17.51 -9.32
N VAL A 183 1.43 -17.97 -8.11
CA VAL A 183 0.49 -18.63 -7.19
C VAL A 183 0.47 -17.86 -5.88
N GLY A 184 -0.70 -17.72 -5.28
CA GLY A 184 -0.87 -17.10 -3.97
C GLY A 184 -2.12 -17.59 -3.26
N LEU A 185 -2.10 -17.59 -1.93
CA LEU A 185 -3.27 -17.83 -1.09
C LEU A 185 -3.42 -16.67 -0.10
N GLY A 186 -4.49 -15.89 -0.24
CA GLY A 186 -4.85 -14.82 0.68
C GLY A 186 -5.84 -15.31 1.74
N ILE A 187 -5.63 -14.91 3.00
CA ILE A 187 -6.56 -15.16 4.12
C ILE A 187 -6.86 -13.84 4.80
N TYR A 188 -8.14 -13.55 5.03
CA TYR A 188 -8.59 -12.32 5.68
C TYR A 188 -9.63 -12.62 6.76
N TYR A 189 -9.62 -11.81 7.82
CA TYR A 189 -10.63 -11.82 8.89
C TYR A 189 -11.47 -10.55 8.78
N PHE A 190 -12.78 -10.67 8.93
CA PHE A 190 -13.70 -9.54 9.01
C PHE A 190 -14.80 -9.84 10.05
N GLU A 191 -15.33 -8.79 10.66
CA GLU A 191 -16.46 -8.84 11.58
C GLU A 191 -17.17 -7.48 11.52
N GLU A 192 -18.49 -7.47 11.70
CA GLU A 192 -19.28 -6.25 11.77
C GLU A 192 -20.45 -6.44 12.75
N PRO A 193 -20.90 -5.38 13.46
CA PRO A 193 -22.11 -5.48 14.27
C PRO A 193 -23.33 -5.76 13.38
N VAL A 194 -24.01 -6.88 13.61
CA VAL A 194 -25.31 -7.13 12.98
C VAL A 194 -26.35 -6.30 13.74
N THR A 195 -26.90 -5.28 13.08
CA THR A 195 -28.06 -4.56 13.63
C THR A 195 -29.24 -5.53 13.62
N ALA A 196 -29.98 -5.62 14.73
CA ALA A 196 -31.18 -6.44 14.77
C ALA A 196 -32.13 -6.01 13.64
N PRO A 197 -32.76 -6.94 12.91
CA PRO A 197 -33.73 -6.57 11.88
C PRO A 197 -34.81 -5.69 12.52
N ASP A 198 -35.13 -4.57 11.87
CA ASP A 198 -36.22 -3.69 12.28
C ASP A 198 -37.45 -4.55 12.55
N THR A 199 -37.89 -4.56 13.81
CA THR A 199 -39.11 -5.28 14.18
C THR A 199 -40.24 -4.68 13.34
N PRO A 200 -40.96 -5.47 12.52
CA PRO A 200 -42.03 -4.91 11.72
C PRO A 200 -43.01 -4.24 12.67
N ARG A 201 -43.20 -2.92 12.51
CA ARG A 201 -44.21 -2.19 13.26
C ARG A 201 -45.54 -2.87 12.95
N GLY A 202 -46.10 -3.54 13.94
CA GLY A 202 -47.35 -4.28 13.80
C GLY A 202 -48.39 -3.37 13.16
N SER A 203 -48.91 -3.79 12.01
CA SER A 203 -50.15 -3.28 11.46
C SER A 203 -51.21 -3.47 12.53
N THR A 204 -51.72 -2.35 13.05
CA THR A 204 -52.91 -2.32 13.89
C THR A 204 -54.16 -2.53 13.03
#